data_AF-A0A7C3SVU3-F1
#
_entry.id   AF-A0A7C3SVU3-F1
#
_cell.length_a   1.000
_cell.length_b   1.000
_cell.length_c   1.000
_cell.angle_alpha   90.00
_cell.angle_beta   90.00
_cell.angle_gamma   90.00
#
_symmetry.space_group_name_H-M   'P 1'
#
loop_
_entity.id
_entity.type
_entity.pdbx_description
1 polymer ?
#
loop_
_entity_poly.entity_id
_entity_poly.type
_entity_poly.pdbx_seq_one_letter_code
_entity_poly.pdbx_strand_id
1 'polypeptide(L)'
;PEPVNEIMGAEYNARRQLTDPLWKQIVPRFVTSSDGKYMWKCDTSSDELIGHYFFYGIYYDLVAETEEEKQPVREVVKTITNNLINNNYCLIDHDGKPTRWAFFDPETLHSLKGWEQRGLNSMMILSFLRVAHHITGDKIYDDKFNELCNKYFYHINAMQSKMYFPPDYVVPWDNNLCLMSWYGIFCYEEDAEKLLMWRIALDHAWQHTSRMRQPFWHILYLASVKNFARHLETKKFESLYPDVPGLVPMVLETFEKPNSIALEHALESLEGIPLDLIFYRIDNTHRLDIILEADKHPGKIRGWRVDGYAIPIQESPHIRNDNDPFSLSSSSLKDGIVEEEGTFFLLPYWMGVYYGFIK
;
A
#
# COMPACT_ATOMS: atom_id res chain seq x y z
N PRO A 1 30.12 1.19 5.95
CA PRO A 1 29.00 1.01 4.99
C PRO A 1 29.34 -0.14 4.03
N GLU A 2 28.38 -1.01 3.74
CA GLU A 2 28.57 -2.02 2.68
C GLU A 2 28.82 -1.33 1.33
N PRO A 3 29.70 -1.87 0.47
CA PRO A 3 30.01 -1.29 -0.83
C PRO A 3 28.90 -1.60 -1.84
N VAL A 4 27.69 -1.11 -1.59
CA VAL A 4 26.48 -1.47 -2.35
C VAL A 4 26.61 -1.19 -3.85
N ASN A 5 27.24 -0.08 -4.22
CA ASN A 5 27.50 0.27 -5.63
C ASN A 5 28.42 -0.74 -6.34
N GLU A 6 29.34 -1.37 -5.60
CA GLU A 6 30.24 -2.40 -6.13
C GLU A 6 29.52 -3.75 -6.23
N ILE A 7 28.77 -4.13 -5.19
CA ILE A 7 28.05 -5.41 -5.12
C ILE A 7 26.90 -5.46 -6.15
N MET A 8 26.17 -4.35 -6.31
CA MET A 8 24.97 -4.26 -7.14
C MET A 8 25.17 -3.38 -8.40
N GLY A 9 26.38 -3.41 -8.97
CA GLY A 9 26.76 -2.66 -10.18
C GLY A 9 26.28 -3.29 -11.51
N ALA A 10 26.96 -2.94 -12.61
CA ALA A 10 26.54 -3.31 -13.97
C ALA A 10 26.44 -4.83 -14.21
N GLU A 11 27.38 -5.62 -13.68
CA GLU A 11 27.33 -7.08 -13.81
C GLU A 11 26.14 -7.71 -13.10
N TYR A 12 25.81 -7.21 -11.90
CA TYR A 12 24.62 -7.65 -11.18
C TYR A 12 23.35 -7.34 -11.99
N ASN A 13 23.25 -6.14 -12.56
CA ASN A 13 22.13 -5.76 -13.41
C ASN A 13 22.04 -6.64 -14.66
N ALA A 14 23.16 -6.91 -15.32
CA ALA A 14 23.20 -7.80 -16.49
C ALA A 14 22.70 -9.21 -16.16
N ARG A 15 23.08 -9.76 -14.99
CA ARG A 15 22.55 -11.06 -14.52
C ARG A 15 21.04 -11.02 -14.28
N ARG A 16 20.51 -9.94 -13.69
CA ARG A 16 19.07 -9.78 -13.46
C ARG A 16 18.27 -9.66 -14.76
N GLN A 17 18.84 -8.99 -15.77
CA GLN A 17 18.21 -8.84 -17.09
C GLN A 17 17.98 -10.18 -17.82
N LEU A 18 18.71 -11.24 -17.45
CA LEU A 18 18.49 -12.59 -18.00
C LEU A 18 17.15 -13.20 -17.58
N THR A 19 16.68 -12.90 -16.36
CA THR A 19 15.42 -13.41 -15.82
C THR A 19 14.30 -12.38 -15.85
N ASP A 20 14.65 -11.10 -15.90
CA ASP A 20 13.73 -9.97 -15.91
C ASP A 20 14.18 -8.96 -16.98
N PRO A 21 13.70 -9.09 -18.22
CA PRO A 21 14.13 -8.25 -19.34
C PRO A 21 13.85 -6.75 -19.15
N LEU A 22 12.97 -6.38 -18.21
CA LEU A 22 12.66 -4.98 -17.88
C LEU A 22 13.56 -4.40 -16.79
N TRP A 23 14.50 -5.19 -16.25
CA TRP A 23 15.45 -4.73 -15.24
C TRP A 23 16.34 -3.61 -15.78
N LYS A 24 16.38 -2.47 -15.07
CA LYS A 24 17.17 -1.30 -15.47
C LYS A 24 18.66 -1.47 -15.14
N GLN A 25 19.50 -0.78 -15.92
CA GLN A 25 20.90 -0.56 -15.54
C GLN A 25 20.97 0.59 -14.52
N ILE A 26 20.97 0.21 -13.25
CA ILE A 26 20.94 1.14 -12.12
C ILE A 26 22.36 1.23 -11.59
N VAL A 27 23.12 2.21 -12.10
CA VAL A 27 24.51 2.47 -11.71
C VAL A 27 24.71 3.99 -11.67
N PRO A 28 25.01 4.57 -10.48
CA PRO A 28 25.15 3.90 -9.19
C PRO A 28 23.79 3.46 -8.59
N ARG A 29 23.82 2.69 -7.49
CA ARG A 29 22.62 2.39 -6.66
C ARG A 29 22.27 3.53 -5.72
N PHE A 30 23.30 4.21 -5.25
CA PHE A 30 23.18 5.41 -4.45
C PHE A 30 24.05 6.51 -5.04
N VAL A 31 23.44 7.66 -5.31
CA VAL A 31 24.13 8.88 -5.72
C VAL A 31 24.43 9.73 -4.50
N THR A 32 25.67 10.17 -4.35
CA THR A 32 26.05 11.11 -3.30
C THR A 32 25.64 12.53 -3.70
N SER A 33 25.08 13.30 -2.76
CA SER A 33 24.80 14.72 -2.96
C SER A 33 26.08 15.50 -3.28
N SER A 34 25.93 16.65 -3.96
CA SER A 34 27.07 17.50 -4.35
C SER A 34 27.91 17.99 -3.17
N ASP A 35 27.31 18.12 -1.99
CA ASP A 35 27.99 18.49 -0.74
C ASP A 35 28.57 17.29 0.03
N GLY A 36 28.39 16.07 -0.47
CA GLY A 36 28.91 14.85 0.15
C GLY A 36 28.16 14.36 1.38
N LYS A 37 27.07 15.01 1.80
CA LYS A 37 26.40 14.74 3.09
C LYS A 37 25.30 13.68 3.02
N TYR A 38 24.69 13.52 1.85
CA TYR A 38 23.53 12.64 1.65
C TYR A 38 23.80 11.64 0.55
N MET A 39 23.07 10.52 0.61
CA MET A 39 23.03 9.52 -0.44
C MET A 39 21.58 9.29 -0.84
N TRP A 40 21.30 9.34 -2.13
CA TRP A 40 19.97 9.16 -2.71
C TRP A 40 19.92 7.79 -3.37
N LYS A 41 18.94 6.97 -3.00
CA LYS A 41 18.68 5.69 -3.67
C LYS A 41 18.21 5.96 -5.11
N CYS A 42 18.77 5.21 -6.05
CA CYS A 42 18.35 5.25 -7.45
C CYS A 42 17.28 4.20 -7.74
N ASP A 43 16.47 4.48 -8.76
CA ASP A 43 15.33 3.69 -9.20
C ASP A 43 14.33 3.42 -8.06
N THR A 44 14.05 4.47 -7.28
CA THR A 44 13.04 4.43 -6.21
C THR A 44 11.71 3.89 -6.74
N SER A 45 11.19 2.92 -6.01
CA SER A 45 9.96 2.22 -6.34
C SER A 45 8.73 3.00 -5.82
N SER A 46 7.56 2.69 -6.35
CA SER A 46 6.29 3.37 -6.02
C SER A 46 5.85 3.13 -4.57
N ASP A 47 6.32 2.03 -3.97
CA ASP A 47 6.15 1.67 -2.56
C ASP A 47 6.73 2.69 -1.58
N GLU A 48 7.86 3.31 -1.89
CA GLU A 48 8.42 4.39 -1.08
C GLU A 48 7.52 5.63 -1.12
N LEU A 49 7.00 6.00 -2.31
CA LEU A 49 6.11 7.16 -2.45
C LEU A 49 4.82 6.99 -1.65
N ILE A 50 4.16 5.83 -1.70
CA ILE A 50 2.94 5.64 -0.90
C ILE A 50 3.22 5.64 0.60
N GLY A 51 4.35 5.08 1.03
CA GLY A 51 4.81 5.21 2.41
C GLY A 51 4.89 6.67 2.83
N HIS A 52 5.54 7.49 2.01
CA HIS A 52 5.64 8.93 2.23
C HIS A 52 4.29 9.63 2.26
N TYR A 53 3.43 9.47 1.26
CA TYR A 53 2.13 10.16 1.23
C TYR A 53 1.19 9.73 2.37
N PHE A 54 1.21 8.45 2.75
CA PHE A 54 0.50 7.99 3.94
C PHE A 54 0.98 8.72 5.20
N PHE A 55 2.29 8.80 5.40
CA PHE A 55 2.86 9.46 6.59
C PHE A 55 2.78 11.00 6.52
N TYR A 56 2.84 11.63 5.35
CA TYR A 56 2.77 13.09 5.23
C TYR A 56 1.43 13.62 5.76
N GLY A 57 0.31 12.99 5.39
CA GLY A 57 -1.01 13.37 5.90
C GLY A 57 -1.09 13.23 7.43
N ILE A 58 -0.68 12.07 7.94
CA ILE A 58 -0.69 11.77 9.38
C ILE A 58 0.19 12.74 10.17
N TYR A 59 1.41 12.98 9.71
CA TYR A 59 2.34 13.89 10.37
C TYR A 59 1.80 15.33 10.37
N TYR A 60 1.27 15.79 9.24
CA TYR A 60 0.68 17.12 9.11
C TYR A 60 -0.54 17.32 10.04
N ASP A 61 -1.37 16.29 10.20
CA ASP A 61 -2.60 16.37 11.00
C ASP A 61 -2.38 16.15 12.50
N LEU A 62 -1.46 15.25 12.86
CA LEU A 62 -1.34 14.74 14.24
C LEU A 62 -0.05 15.12 14.96
N VAL A 63 0.98 15.56 14.23
CA VAL A 63 2.31 15.83 14.82
C VAL A 63 2.72 17.29 14.65
N ALA A 64 2.54 17.87 13.46
CA ALA A 64 2.82 19.28 13.23
C ALA A 64 1.70 20.14 13.85
N GLU A 65 1.99 20.84 14.94
CA GLU A 65 1.01 21.63 15.67
C GLU A 65 1.02 23.10 15.21
N THR A 66 2.21 23.62 14.93
CA THR A 66 2.45 25.02 14.56
C THR A 66 2.55 25.21 13.05
N GLU A 67 2.33 26.44 12.57
CA GLU A 67 2.52 26.74 11.14
C GLU A 67 4.00 26.59 10.73
N GLU A 68 4.93 26.87 11.65
CA GLU A 68 6.36 26.66 11.45
C GLU A 68 6.72 25.19 11.22
N GLU A 69 6.05 24.25 11.90
CA GLU A 69 6.23 22.80 11.70
C GLU A 69 5.51 22.30 10.44
N LYS A 70 4.34 22.86 10.14
CA LYS A 70 3.54 22.49 8.95
C LYS A 70 4.18 22.96 7.66
N GLN A 71 4.86 24.10 7.66
CA GLN A 71 5.42 24.70 6.46
C GLN A 71 6.44 23.80 5.73
N PRO A 72 7.45 23.18 6.40
CA PRO A 72 8.33 22.21 5.76
C PRO A 72 7.60 21.01 5.15
N VAL A 73 6.53 20.52 5.78
CA VAL A 73 5.71 19.42 5.24
C VAL A 73 5.04 19.84 3.95
N ARG A 74 4.44 21.04 3.91
CA ARG A 74 3.84 21.61 2.68
C ARG A 74 4.89 21.71 1.57
N GLU A 75 6.09 22.19 1.88
CA GLU A 75 7.17 22.37 0.91
C GLU A 75 7.64 21.04 0.30
N VAL A 76 7.85 20.01 1.13
CA VAL A 76 8.25 18.67 0.65
C VAL A 76 7.15 18.06 -0.22
N VAL A 77 5.91 18.06 0.27
CA VAL A 77 4.76 17.50 -0.46
C VAL A 77 4.55 18.25 -1.79
N LYS A 78 4.63 19.58 -1.79
CA LYS A 78 4.51 20.40 -2.98
C LYS A 78 5.63 20.12 -3.99
N THR A 79 6.86 19.99 -3.50
CA THR A 79 8.02 19.69 -4.37
C THR A 79 7.87 18.35 -5.06
N ILE A 80 7.52 17.29 -4.32
CA ILE A 80 7.35 15.94 -4.87
C ILE A 80 6.15 15.88 -5.81
N THR A 81 4.98 16.40 -5.38
CA THR A 81 3.75 16.31 -6.17
C THR A 81 3.86 17.12 -7.47
N ASN A 82 4.45 18.32 -7.42
CA ASN A 82 4.69 19.10 -8.64
C ASN A 82 5.71 18.42 -9.56
N ASN A 83 6.74 17.78 -9.03
CA ASN A 83 7.68 17.02 -9.84
C ASN A 83 6.95 15.89 -10.59
N LEU A 84 6.07 15.15 -9.93
CA LEU A 84 5.24 14.14 -10.58
C LEU A 84 4.39 14.78 -11.69
N ILE A 85 3.59 15.81 -11.38
CA ILE A 85 2.71 16.47 -12.37
C ILE A 85 3.50 16.99 -13.59
N ASN A 86 4.64 17.65 -13.36
CA ASN A 86 5.47 18.22 -14.42
C ASN A 86 6.14 17.16 -15.30
N ASN A 87 6.31 15.94 -14.80
CA ASN A 87 6.89 14.82 -15.51
C ASN A 87 5.83 13.79 -15.92
N ASN A 88 4.63 14.27 -16.27
CA ASN A 88 3.50 13.44 -16.71
C ASN A 88 3.13 12.34 -15.71
N TYR A 89 3.23 12.63 -14.41
CA TYR A 89 2.99 11.69 -13.31
C TYR A 89 3.97 10.51 -13.23
N CYS A 90 5.21 10.71 -13.68
CA CYS A 90 6.31 9.76 -13.45
C CYS A 90 7.31 10.33 -12.44
N LEU A 91 7.81 9.48 -11.53
CA LEU A 91 8.96 9.84 -10.72
C LEU A 91 10.21 9.79 -11.60
N ILE A 92 10.93 10.90 -11.68
CA ILE A 92 12.17 10.99 -12.46
C ILE A 92 13.38 10.80 -11.55
N ASP A 93 14.27 9.91 -11.96
CA ASP A 93 15.49 9.55 -11.26
C ASP A 93 16.62 10.56 -11.54
N HIS A 94 17.75 10.41 -10.85
CA HIS A 94 18.92 11.28 -10.96
C HIS A 94 19.50 11.38 -12.38
N ASP A 95 19.22 10.40 -13.25
CA ASP A 95 19.69 10.33 -14.65
C ASP A 95 18.71 11.00 -15.63
N GLY A 96 17.64 11.61 -15.13
CA GLY A 96 16.60 12.26 -15.92
C GLY A 96 15.59 11.31 -16.55
N LYS A 97 15.61 10.02 -16.20
CA LYS A 97 14.65 9.03 -16.72
C LYS A 97 13.63 8.60 -15.66
N PRO A 98 12.44 8.15 -16.07
CA PRO A 98 11.48 7.58 -15.13
C PRO A 98 12.04 6.40 -14.34
N THR A 99 11.66 6.28 -13.07
CA THR A 99 11.90 5.05 -12.31
C THR A 99 11.07 3.91 -12.88
N ARG A 100 11.45 2.67 -12.56
CA ARG A 100 10.80 1.48 -13.11
C ARG A 100 9.33 1.37 -12.71
N TRP A 101 9.01 1.65 -11.44
CA TRP A 101 7.71 1.30 -10.84
C TRP A 101 6.84 2.51 -10.51
N ALA A 102 7.39 3.72 -10.38
CA ALA A 102 6.63 4.93 -10.08
C ALA A 102 6.22 5.68 -11.36
N PHE A 103 5.43 5.00 -12.19
CA PHE A 103 4.74 5.60 -13.35
C PHE A 103 3.23 5.63 -13.07
N PHE A 104 2.64 6.81 -13.18
CA PHE A 104 1.21 7.02 -12.98
C PHE A 104 0.57 7.72 -14.17
N ASP A 105 1.23 7.67 -15.33
CA ASP A 105 0.85 8.40 -16.51
C ASP A 105 -0.23 7.67 -17.34
N PRO A 106 -1.19 8.40 -17.95
CA PRO A 106 -2.27 7.77 -18.71
C PRO A 106 -1.82 6.94 -19.91
N GLU A 107 -0.72 7.30 -20.56
CA GLU A 107 -0.23 6.60 -21.76
C GLU A 107 0.25 5.19 -21.39
N THR A 108 1.09 5.08 -20.36
CA THR A 108 1.58 3.80 -19.86
C THR A 108 0.46 2.96 -19.26
N LEU A 109 -0.40 3.54 -18.41
CA LEU A 109 -1.48 2.78 -17.75
C LEU A 109 -2.56 2.28 -18.72
N HIS A 110 -2.71 2.91 -19.90
CA HIS A 110 -3.60 2.44 -20.97
C HIS A 110 -2.89 1.62 -22.06
N SER A 111 -1.66 1.17 -21.80
CA SER A 111 -0.90 0.30 -22.68
C SER A 111 -0.82 -1.13 -22.16
N LEU A 112 -0.42 -2.07 -23.02
CA LEU A 112 -0.09 -3.45 -22.61
C LEU A 112 1.09 -3.51 -21.63
N LYS A 113 1.91 -2.46 -21.53
CA LYS A 113 3.03 -2.44 -20.58
C LYS A 113 2.57 -2.13 -19.15
N GLY A 114 1.60 -1.24 -18.99
CA GLY A 114 1.12 -0.78 -17.69
C GLY A 114 -0.23 -1.37 -17.26
N TRP A 115 -0.85 -2.22 -18.09
CA TRP A 115 -2.21 -2.72 -17.85
C TRP A 115 -2.37 -3.39 -16.49
N GLU A 116 -1.34 -4.09 -16.01
CA GLU A 116 -1.39 -4.84 -14.75
C GLU A 116 -1.35 -3.92 -13.53
N GLN A 117 -0.60 -2.81 -13.62
CA GLN A 117 -0.54 -1.77 -12.59
C GLN A 117 -1.68 -0.74 -12.70
N ARG A 118 -2.51 -0.80 -13.75
CA ARG A 118 -3.48 0.26 -14.08
C ARG A 118 -4.37 0.65 -12.91
N GLY A 119 -4.95 -0.31 -12.22
CA GLY A 119 -5.83 -0.05 -11.08
C GLY A 119 -5.08 0.54 -9.89
N LEU A 120 -3.96 -0.08 -9.52
CA LEU A 120 -3.13 0.29 -8.37
C LEU A 120 -2.52 1.67 -8.53
N ASN A 121 -1.85 1.91 -9.65
CA ASN A 121 -1.18 3.19 -9.89
C ASN A 121 -2.18 4.32 -10.12
N SER A 122 -3.35 4.06 -10.73
CA SER A 122 -4.43 5.07 -10.81
C SER A 122 -4.90 5.49 -9.42
N MET A 123 -5.16 4.53 -8.54
CA MET A 123 -5.59 4.82 -7.17
C MET A 123 -4.48 5.52 -6.36
N MET A 124 -3.23 5.10 -6.49
CA MET A 124 -2.09 5.71 -5.77
C MET A 124 -1.96 7.19 -6.10
N ILE A 125 -1.94 7.58 -7.39
CA ILE A 125 -1.79 9.00 -7.74
C ILE A 125 -3.00 9.84 -7.34
N LEU A 126 -4.21 9.28 -7.35
CA LEU A 126 -5.39 9.95 -6.82
C LEU A 126 -5.27 10.19 -5.31
N SER A 127 -4.76 9.21 -4.56
CA SER A 127 -4.45 9.37 -3.13
C SER A 127 -3.40 10.46 -2.89
N PHE A 128 -2.32 10.47 -3.67
CA PHE A 128 -1.26 11.47 -3.56
C PHE A 128 -1.78 12.89 -3.78
N LEU A 129 -2.63 13.09 -4.80
CA LEU A 129 -3.23 14.38 -5.10
C LEU A 129 -4.20 14.83 -4.01
N ARG A 130 -4.95 13.91 -3.38
CA ARG A 130 -5.83 14.24 -2.25
C ARG A 130 -5.06 14.64 -1.00
N VAL A 131 -4.02 13.90 -0.65
CA VAL A 131 -3.11 14.26 0.44
C VAL A 131 -2.43 15.60 0.16
N ALA A 132 -1.94 15.82 -1.06
CA ALA A 132 -1.31 17.08 -1.43
C ALA A 132 -2.29 18.26 -1.37
N HIS A 133 -3.53 18.09 -1.85
CA HIS A 133 -4.57 19.10 -1.75
C HIS A 133 -4.90 19.43 -0.29
N HIS A 134 -5.08 18.43 0.56
CA HIS A 134 -5.33 18.63 2.00
C HIS A 134 -4.21 19.39 2.69
N ILE A 135 -2.96 18.96 2.48
CA ILE A 135 -1.78 19.54 3.15
C ILE A 135 -1.50 20.97 2.65
N THR A 136 -1.67 21.24 1.36
CA THR A 136 -1.24 22.53 0.78
C THR A 136 -2.37 23.53 0.60
N GLY A 137 -3.61 23.07 0.43
CA GLY A 137 -4.75 23.88 -0.02
C GLY A 137 -4.68 24.32 -1.48
N ASP A 138 -3.66 23.89 -2.26
CA ASP A 138 -3.48 24.35 -3.63
C ASP A 138 -4.47 23.66 -4.59
N LYS A 139 -5.34 24.45 -5.22
CA LYS A 139 -6.39 23.97 -6.14
C LYS A 139 -5.87 23.16 -7.32
N ILE A 140 -4.61 23.34 -7.73
CA ILE A 140 -4.02 22.57 -8.84
C ILE A 140 -4.12 21.06 -8.62
N TYR A 141 -3.99 20.59 -7.38
CA TYR A 141 -4.05 19.17 -7.08
C TYR A 141 -5.47 18.60 -7.23
N ASP A 142 -6.49 19.36 -6.84
CA ASP A 142 -7.89 19.01 -7.10
C ASP A 142 -8.21 19.04 -8.60
N ASP A 143 -7.71 20.04 -9.33
CA ASP A 143 -7.88 20.14 -10.77
C ASP A 143 -7.25 18.95 -11.51
N LYS A 144 -6.04 18.55 -11.12
CA LYS A 144 -5.36 17.36 -11.69
C LYS A 144 -6.04 16.06 -11.30
N PHE A 145 -6.52 15.94 -10.06
CA PHE A 145 -7.31 14.79 -9.64
C PHE A 145 -8.57 14.63 -10.51
N ASN A 146 -9.31 15.73 -10.71
CA ASN A 146 -10.52 15.73 -11.52
C ASN A 146 -10.22 15.51 -13.01
N GLU A 147 -9.11 16.03 -13.53
CA GLU A 147 -8.64 15.74 -14.89
C GLU A 147 -8.40 14.22 -15.08
N LEU A 148 -7.66 13.60 -14.16
CA LEU A 148 -7.37 12.16 -14.20
C LEU A 148 -8.65 11.31 -14.11
N CYS A 149 -9.60 11.72 -13.27
CA CYS A 149 -10.87 11.05 -13.16
C CYS A 149 -11.72 11.18 -14.44
N ASN A 150 -11.91 12.40 -14.94
CA ASN A 150 -12.88 12.68 -16.00
C ASN A 150 -12.36 12.33 -17.40
N LYS A 151 -11.06 12.52 -17.65
CA LYS A 151 -10.47 12.29 -18.98
C LYS A 151 -9.93 10.87 -19.14
N TYR A 152 -9.42 10.28 -18.07
CA TYR A 152 -8.71 8.99 -18.11
C TYR A 152 -9.36 7.92 -17.23
N PHE A 153 -10.50 8.20 -16.60
CA PHE A 153 -11.29 7.23 -15.82
C PHE A 153 -10.53 6.62 -14.62
N TYR A 154 -9.62 7.36 -14.00
CA TYR A 154 -8.79 6.82 -12.90
C TYR A 154 -9.63 6.37 -11.71
N HIS A 155 -10.74 7.06 -11.42
CA HIS A 155 -11.69 6.65 -10.38
C HIS A 155 -12.37 5.31 -10.66
N ILE A 156 -12.58 4.96 -11.93
CA ILE A 156 -13.09 3.66 -12.35
C ILE A 156 -11.99 2.61 -12.29
N ASN A 157 -10.78 2.92 -12.76
CA ASN A 157 -9.63 2.02 -12.64
C ASN A 157 -9.38 1.62 -11.18
N ALA A 158 -9.49 2.58 -10.26
CA ALA A 158 -9.33 2.37 -8.82
C ALA A 158 -10.35 1.39 -8.20
N MET A 159 -11.49 1.13 -8.85
CA MET A 159 -12.46 0.12 -8.38
C MET A 159 -11.86 -1.29 -8.33
N GLN A 160 -10.86 -1.56 -9.16
CA GLN A 160 -10.06 -2.78 -9.14
C GLN A 160 -8.61 -2.41 -8.79
N SER A 161 -8.42 -2.01 -7.54
CA SER A 161 -7.21 -1.36 -7.04
C SER A 161 -5.91 -2.15 -7.16
N LYS A 162 -5.92 -3.45 -7.41
CA LYS A 162 -4.70 -4.22 -7.69
C LYS A 162 -5.03 -5.49 -8.46
N MET A 163 -3.99 -6.18 -8.92
CA MET A 163 -4.16 -7.46 -9.58
C MET A 163 -4.47 -8.57 -8.56
N TYR A 164 -5.47 -9.38 -8.89
CA TYR A 164 -5.86 -10.57 -8.11
C TYR A 164 -5.71 -11.88 -8.90
N PHE A 165 -5.45 -11.78 -10.21
CA PHE A 165 -5.21 -12.90 -11.11
C PHE A 165 -4.58 -12.38 -12.43
N PRO A 166 -3.65 -13.09 -13.09
CA PRO A 166 -3.09 -14.40 -12.72
C PRO A 166 -2.15 -14.35 -11.51
N PRO A 167 -1.92 -15.48 -10.81
CA PRO A 167 -1.09 -15.54 -9.60
C PRO A 167 0.29 -14.90 -9.73
N ASP A 168 0.92 -15.00 -10.90
CA ASP A 168 2.25 -14.42 -11.18
C ASP A 168 2.31 -12.88 -11.04
N TYR A 169 1.16 -12.20 -11.13
CA TYR A 169 1.05 -10.74 -10.91
C TYR A 169 0.46 -10.39 -9.55
N VAL A 170 0.18 -11.37 -8.69
CA VAL A 170 -0.37 -11.13 -7.35
C VAL A 170 0.76 -11.17 -6.34
N VAL A 171 1.21 -9.99 -5.92
CA VAL A 171 2.32 -9.86 -4.97
C VAL A 171 1.83 -9.32 -3.62
N PRO A 172 2.36 -9.84 -2.48
CA PRO A 172 1.88 -9.45 -1.15
C PRO A 172 2.08 -7.96 -0.82
N TRP A 173 3.18 -7.36 -1.27
CA TRP A 173 3.50 -5.97 -0.94
C TRP A 173 2.52 -4.96 -1.56
N ASP A 174 1.82 -5.30 -2.66
CA ASP A 174 0.76 -4.47 -3.23
C ASP A 174 -0.41 -4.24 -2.28
N ASN A 175 -0.58 -5.11 -1.26
CA ASN A 175 -1.57 -4.90 -0.21
C ASN A 175 -1.28 -3.62 0.59
N ASN A 176 0.01 -3.35 0.88
CA ASN A 176 0.43 -2.12 1.55
C ASN A 176 0.10 -0.90 0.68
N LEU A 177 0.51 -0.97 -0.59
CA LEU A 177 0.26 0.10 -1.57
C LEU A 177 -1.23 0.43 -1.66
N CYS A 178 -2.04 -0.62 -1.70
CA CYS A 178 -3.47 -0.52 -1.80
C CYS A 178 -4.11 0.13 -0.57
N LEU A 179 -3.92 -0.45 0.60
CA LEU A 179 -4.65 -0.03 1.81
C LEU A 179 -4.16 1.30 2.35
N MET A 180 -2.88 1.63 2.18
CA MET A 180 -2.35 2.96 2.53
C MET A 180 -2.91 4.04 1.59
N SER A 181 -3.08 3.73 0.30
CA SER A 181 -3.69 4.68 -0.65
C SER A 181 -5.16 4.89 -0.34
N TRP A 182 -5.89 3.81 -0.04
CA TRP A 182 -7.29 3.92 0.38
C TRP A 182 -7.44 4.75 1.64
N TYR A 183 -6.57 4.55 2.64
CA TYR A 183 -6.57 5.36 3.84
C TYR A 183 -6.46 6.86 3.52
N GLY A 184 -5.49 7.26 2.68
CA GLY A 184 -5.34 8.65 2.25
C GLY A 184 -6.56 9.20 1.52
N ILE A 185 -7.19 8.41 0.64
CA ILE A 185 -8.42 8.79 -0.06
C ILE A 185 -9.57 8.99 0.93
N PHE A 186 -9.85 8.04 1.81
CA PHE A 186 -10.98 8.13 2.73
C PHE A 186 -10.79 9.20 3.80
N CYS A 187 -9.56 9.56 4.14
CA CYS A 187 -9.29 10.70 5.02
C CYS A 187 -9.75 12.03 4.38
N TYR A 188 -9.53 12.23 3.07
CA TYR A 188 -9.52 13.56 2.46
C TYR A 188 -10.43 13.75 1.22
N GLU A 189 -11.11 12.73 0.73
CA GLU A 189 -12.12 12.85 -0.34
C GLU A 189 -13.50 13.24 0.22
N GLU A 190 -14.23 14.08 -0.52
CA GLU A 190 -15.56 14.58 -0.14
C GLU A 190 -16.65 14.27 -1.16
N ASP A 191 -16.28 13.92 -2.39
CA ASP A 191 -17.17 13.61 -3.50
C ASP A 191 -17.99 12.34 -3.21
N ALA A 192 -19.31 12.51 -3.14
CA ALA A 192 -20.25 11.46 -2.75
C ALA A 192 -20.22 10.26 -3.70
N GLU A 193 -20.10 10.51 -5.01
CA GLU A 193 -20.13 9.48 -6.04
C GLU A 193 -18.89 8.57 -5.92
N LYS A 194 -17.72 9.18 -5.80
CA LYS A 194 -16.43 8.47 -5.65
C LYS A 194 -16.36 7.72 -4.32
N LEU A 195 -16.78 8.34 -3.21
CA LEU A 195 -16.80 7.69 -1.90
C LEU A 195 -17.69 6.44 -1.89
N LEU A 196 -18.86 6.52 -2.51
CA LEU A 196 -19.78 5.38 -2.58
C LEU A 196 -19.20 4.24 -3.43
N MET A 197 -18.61 4.58 -4.58
CA MET A 197 -17.90 3.63 -5.44
C MET A 197 -16.75 2.94 -4.70
N TRP A 198 -15.84 3.73 -4.13
CA TRP A 198 -14.63 3.22 -3.52
C TRP A 198 -14.87 2.49 -2.22
N ARG A 199 -16.02 2.68 -1.55
CA ARG A 199 -16.39 1.83 -0.41
C ARG A 199 -16.55 0.36 -0.81
N ILE A 200 -17.06 0.09 -2.01
CA ILE A 200 -17.11 -1.27 -2.59
C ILE A 200 -15.68 -1.76 -2.89
N ALA A 201 -14.86 -0.91 -3.51
CA ALA A 201 -13.49 -1.24 -3.89
C ALA A 201 -12.59 -1.56 -2.67
N LEU A 202 -12.77 -0.81 -1.57
CA LEU A 202 -12.10 -1.07 -0.29
C LEU A 202 -12.45 -2.45 0.26
N ASP A 203 -13.73 -2.83 0.21
CA ASP A 203 -14.16 -4.15 0.69
C ASP A 203 -13.58 -5.27 -0.17
N HIS A 204 -13.63 -5.10 -1.49
CA HIS A 204 -13.02 -6.02 -2.44
C HIS A 204 -11.51 -6.19 -2.16
N ALA A 205 -10.77 -5.09 -1.97
CA ALA A 205 -9.36 -5.15 -1.61
C ALA A 205 -9.09 -5.87 -0.29
N TRP A 206 -9.88 -5.55 0.74
CA TRP A 206 -9.73 -6.17 2.04
C TRP A 206 -10.08 -7.67 2.02
N GLN A 207 -11.08 -8.11 1.25
CA GLN A 207 -11.44 -9.53 1.16
C GLN A 207 -10.25 -10.39 0.72
N HIS A 208 -9.42 -9.89 -0.20
CA HIS A 208 -8.21 -10.58 -0.67
C HIS A 208 -7.05 -10.61 0.33
N THR A 209 -7.08 -9.76 1.36
CA THR A 209 -6.08 -9.74 2.44
C THR A 209 -6.62 -10.26 3.77
N SER A 210 -7.95 -10.40 3.90
CA SER A 210 -8.66 -10.73 5.14
C SER A 210 -8.20 -12.05 5.76
N ARG A 211 -7.81 -13.01 4.91
CA ARG A 211 -7.33 -14.33 5.29
C ARG A 211 -5.88 -14.33 5.80
N MET A 212 -5.13 -13.25 5.57
CA MET A 212 -3.71 -13.14 5.90
C MET A 212 -3.45 -12.70 7.33
N ARG A 213 -4.47 -12.18 8.03
CA ARG A 213 -4.43 -11.81 9.45
C ARG A 213 -3.33 -10.80 9.81
N GLN A 214 -2.91 -9.96 8.87
CA GLN A 214 -1.88 -8.95 9.14
C GLN A 214 -2.48 -7.71 9.82
N PRO A 215 -2.05 -7.34 11.04
CA PRO A 215 -2.74 -6.33 11.84
C PRO A 215 -2.80 -4.96 11.15
N PHE A 216 -1.73 -4.56 10.45
CA PHE A 216 -1.69 -3.27 9.76
C PHE A 216 -2.76 -3.12 8.67
N TRP A 217 -2.99 -4.16 7.87
CA TRP A 217 -4.01 -4.14 6.81
C TRP A 217 -5.42 -4.09 7.37
N HIS A 218 -5.68 -4.84 8.43
CA HIS A 218 -6.97 -4.83 9.10
C HIS A 218 -7.28 -3.47 9.74
N ILE A 219 -6.30 -2.85 10.42
CA ILE A 219 -6.47 -1.52 11.02
C ILE A 219 -6.66 -0.44 9.95
N LEU A 220 -5.93 -0.47 8.84
CA LEU A 220 -6.15 0.46 7.71
C LEU A 220 -7.55 0.34 7.11
N TYR A 221 -8.05 -0.88 6.93
CA TYR A 221 -9.43 -1.12 6.47
C TYR A 221 -10.45 -0.53 7.46
N LEU A 222 -10.33 -0.86 8.74
CA LEU A 222 -11.23 -0.36 9.80
C LEU A 222 -11.22 1.17 9.88
N ALA A 223 -10.04 1.79 9.81
CA ALA A 223 -9.88 3.24 9.81
C ALA A 223 -10.53 3.88 8.57
N SER A 224 -10.34 3.28 7.39
CA SER A 224 -10.95 3.75 6.14
C SER A 224 -12.48 3.68 6.19
N VAL A 225 -13.04 2.60 6.73
CA VAL A 225 -14.50 2.48 6.95
C VAL A 225 -15.00 3.53 7.94
N LYS A 226 -14.28 3.75 9.05
CA LYS A 226 -14.64 4.80 10.02
C LYS A 226 -14.61 6.20 9.41
N ASN A 227 -13.64 6.47 8.54
CA ASN A 227 -13.56 7.73 7.81
C ASN A 227 -14.70 7.88 6.80
N PHE A 228 -15.09 6.82 6.10
CA PHE A 228 -16.30 6.82 5.25
C PHE A 228 -17.57 7.11 6.04
N ALA A 229 -17.70 6.52 7.24
CA ALA A 229 -18.89 6.65 8.07
C ALA A 229 -19.23 8.12 8.44
N ARG A 230 -18.24 9.02 8.47
CA ARG A 230 -18.44 10.47 8.68
C ARG A 230 -19.37 11.11 7.64
N HIS A 231 -19.46 10.52 6.44
CA HIS A 231 -20.29 11.03 5.37
C HIS A 231 -21.73 10.48 5.41
N LEU A 232 -22.01 9.44 6.19
CA LEU A 232 -23.34 8.82 6.28
C LEU A 232 -24.37 9.74 6.93
N GLU A 233 -23.93 10.64 7.81
CA GLU A 233 -24.79 11.64 8.43
C GLU A 233 -25.22 12.73 7.45
N THR A 234 -24.61 12.78 6.27
CA THR A 234 -24.93 13.76 5.23
C THR A 234 -25.91 13.16 4.22
N LYS A 235 -26.86 13.97 3.73
CA LYS A 235 -27.77 13.57 2.65
C LYS A 235 -27.09 13.47 1.27
N LYS A 236 -25.74 13.46 1.22
CA LYS A 236 -24.97 13.58 -0.03
C LYS A 236 -25.13 12.38 -0.96
N PHE A 237 -25.58 11.24 -0.46
CA PHE A 237 -25.80 10.02 -1.25
C PHE A 237 -27.23 9.88 -1.83
N GLU A 238 -28.23 10.60 -1.30
CA GLU A 238 -29.66 10.36 -1.59
C GLU A 238 -30.04 10.53 -3.08
N SER A 239 -29.30 11.36 -3.83
CA SER A 239 -29.60 11.67 -5.23
C SER A 239 -28.65 10.98 -6.23
N LEU A 240 -27.76 10.10 -5.77
CA LEU A 240 -26.81 9.44 -6.66
C LEU A 240 -27.46 8.30 -7.44
N TYR A 241 -27.03 8.15 -8.70
CA TYR A 241 -27.43 7.05 -9.59
C TYR A 241 -28.96 6.82 -9.68
N PRO A 242 -29.76 7.84 -10.04
CA PRO A 242 -31.22 7.71 -10.11
C PRO A 242 -31.68 6.63 -11.09
N ASP A 243 -30.87 6.32 -12.10
CA ASP A 243 -31.13 5.27 -13.10
C ASP A 243 -30.90 3.85 -12.54
N VAL A 244 -30.27 3.72 -11.36
CA VAL A 244 -29.99 2.44 -10.67
C VAL A 244 -30.41 2.53 -9.20
N PRO A 245 -31.73 2.63 -8.90
CA PRO A 245 -32.23 3.00 -7.57
C PRO A 245 -31.86 2.03 -6.44
N GLY A 246 -31.46 0.78 -6.77
CA GLY A 246 -31.01 -0.20 -5.78
C GLY A 246 -29.53 -0.10 -5.40
N LEU A 247 -28.72 0.66 -6.14
CA LEU A 247 -27.27 0.70 -5.92
C LEU A 247 -26.90 1.36 -4.60
N VAL A 248 -27.41 2.58 -4.36
CA VAL A 248 -27.10 3.33 -3.13
C VAL A 248 -27.57 2.59 -1.88
N PRO A 249 -28.84 2.13 -1.77
CA PRO A 249 -29.29 1.38 -0.61
C PRO A 249 -28.49 0.10 -0.37
N MET A 250 -28.18 -0.66 -1.43
CA MET A 250 -27.38 -1.88 -1.32
C MET A 250 -25.99 -1.59 -0.76
N VAL A 251 -25.31 -0.54 -1.26
CA VAL A 251 -23.97 -0.19 -0.80
C VAL A 251 -24.00 0.25 0.66
N LEU A 252 -24.95 1.11 1.03
CA LEU A 252 -25.06 1.58 2.41
C LEU A 252 -25.43 0.44 3.37
N GLU A 253 -26.39 -0.41 3.02
CA GLU A 253 -26.77 -1.55 3.87
C GLU A 253 -25.64 -2.57 4.03
N THR A 254 -24.92 -2.87 2.94
CA THR A 254 -23.87 -3.90 2.94
C THR A 254 -22.57 -3.40 3.57
N PHE A 255 -22.22 -2.14 3.31
CA PHE A 255 -20.87 -1.62 3.55
C PHE A 255 -20.82 -0.43 4.53
N GLU A 256 -21.93 -0.03 5.15
CA GLU A 256 -21.92 0.96 6.23
C GLU A 256 -20.95 0.57 7.35
N LYS A 257 -20.94 -0.71 7.73
CA LYS A 257 -20.11 -1.25 8.81
C LYS A 257 -18.95 -2.06 8.26
N PRO A 258 -17.81 -2.11 8.97
CA PRO A 258 -16.73 -3.01 8.59
C PRO A 258 -17.12 -4.44 8.92
N ASN A 259 -16.48 -5.40 8.25
CA ASN A 259 -16.55 -6.79 8.68
C ASN A 259 -15.96 -6.96 10.09
N SER A 260 -16.74 -7.53 11.01
CA SER A 260 -16.38 -7.64 12.43
C SER A 260 -15.10 -8.45 12.68
N ILE A 261 -14.80 -9.41 11.81
CA ILE A 261 -13.61 -10.27 11.95
C ILE A 261 -12.32 -9.48 11.77
N ALA A 262 -12.37 -8.30 11.13
CA ALA A 262 -11.19 -7.51 10.88
C ALA A 262 -10.52 -7.06 12.19
N LEU A 263 -11.32 -6.62 13.17
CA LEU A 263 -10.79 -6.19 14.46
C LEU A 263 -10.29 -7.39 15.28
N GLU A 264 -11.07 -8.48 15.30
CA GLU A 264 -10.70 -9.71 16.00
C GLU A 264 -9.33 -10.24 15.54
N HIS A 265 -9.13 -10.39 14.23
CA HIS A 265 -7.85 -10.85 13.68
C HIS A 265 -6.69 -9.88 13.92
N ALA A 266 -6.94 -8.56 13.89
CA ALA A 266 -5.92 -7.58 14.18
C ALA A 266 -5.44 -7.69 15.63
N LEU A 267 -6.37 -7.82 16.58
CA LEU A 267 -6.06 -7.94 18.01
C LEU A 267 -5.35 -9.25 18.31
N GLU A 268 -5.86 -10.38 17.83
CA GLU A 268 -5.23 -11.69 18.05
C GLU A 268 -3.79 -11.71 17.50
N SER A 269 -3.55 -11.05 16.36
CA SER A 269 -2.21 -10.98 15.77
C SER A 269 -1.31 -10.00 16.53
N LEU A 270 -1.82 -8.86 17.01
CA LEU A 270 -1.04 -7.97 17.87
C LEU A 270 -0.62 -8.65 19.18
N GLU A 271 -1.52 -9.42 19.80
CA GLU A 271 -1.24 -10.20 21.00
C GLU A 271 -0.25 -11.35 20.75
N GLY A 272 -0.28 -11.94 19.55
CA GLY A 272 0.60 -13.04 19.16
C GLY A 272 2.01 -12.64 18.74
N ILE A 273 2.29 -11.36 18.50
CA ILE A 273 3.62 -10.91 18.08
C ILE A 273 4.66 -11.21 19.19
N PRO A 274 5.76 -11.94 18.87
CA PRO A 274 6.83 -12.19 19.83
C PRO A 274 7.48 -10.88 20.30
N LEU A 275 7.67 -10.73 21.62
CA LEU A 275 8.25 -9.52 22.20
C LEU A 275 9.75 -9.35 21.93
N ASP A 276 10.47 -10.46 21.71
CA ASP A 276 11.91 -10.41 21.42
C ASP A 276 12.20 -9.96 19.99
N LEU A 277 11.20 -10.02 19.10
CA LEU A 277 11.30 -9.75 17.66
C LEU A 277 12.45 -10.54 17.00
N ILE A 278 12.93 -11.61 17.64
CA ILE A 278 14.01 -12.43 17.13
C ILE A 278 13.43 -13.36 16.09
N PHE A 279 14.05 -13.35 14.92
CA PHE A 279 13.73 -14.29 13.87
C PHE A 279 14.22 -15.69 14.28
N TYR A 280 13.28 -16.64 14.37
CA TYR A 280 13.59 -18.06 14.51
C TYR A 280 13.17 -18.83 13.27
N ARG A 281 13.95 -19.85 12.92
CA ARG A 281 13.59 -20.73 11.81
C ARG A 281 12.39 -21.59 12.19
N ILE A 282 11.26 -21.33 11.55
CA ILE A 282 10.03 -22.13 11.69
C ILE A 282 9.71 -22.85 10.38
N ASP A 283 9.28 -24.11 10.49
CA ASP A 283 8.79 -24.96 9.41
C ASP A 283 7.45 -25.61 9.82
N ASN A 284 6.36 -25.16 9.22
CA ASN A 284 5.00 -25.64 9.47
C ASN A 284 4.53 -26.70 8.48
N THR A 285 5.37 -27.14 7.54
CA THR A 285 4.95 -28.06 6.45
C THR A 285 4.53 -29.45 6.94
N HIS A 286 4.91 -29.81 8.17
CA HIS A 286 4.59 -31.08 8.81
C HIS A 286 3.24 -31.09 9.53
N ARG A 287 2.56 -29.93 9.64
CA ARG A 287 1.33 -29.80 10.41
C ARG A 287 0.15 -30.49 9.74
N LEU A 288 -0.66 -31.19 10.55
CA LEU A 288 -1.85 -31.92 10.09
C LEU A 288 -3.07 -31.03 9.90
N ASP A 289 -3.08 -29.84 10.51
CA ASP A 289 -4.17 -28.87 10.41
C ASP A 289 -3.96 -27.86 9.26
N ILE A 290 -3.03 -28.15 8.33
CA ILE A 290 -2.69 -27.31 7.19
C ILE A 290 -3.09 -27.98 5.87
N ILE A 291 -3.77 -27.21 5.03
CA ILE A 291 -4.04 -27.53 3.64
C ILE A 291 -2.94 -26.89 2.80
N LEU A 292 -2.13 -27.72 2.14
CA LEU A 292 -1.10 -27.27 1.21
C LEU A 292 -1.72 -26.73 -0.07
N GLU A 293 -1.17 -25.63 -0.58
CA GLU A 293 -1.55 -25.12 -1.88
C GLU A 293 -1.13 -26.11 -2.98
N ALA A 294 -2.09 -26.48 -3.85
CA ALA A 294 -1.86 -27.47 -4.89
C ALA A 294 -0.96 -26.95 -6.03
N ASP A 295 -1.05 -25.64 -6.33
CA ASP A 295 -0.31 -24.99 -7.40
C ASP A 295 1.09 -24.59 -6.93
N LYS A 296 2.06 -25.44 -7.26
CA LYS A 296 3.47 -25.25 -6.90
C LYS A 296 4.07 -24.12 -7.72
N HIS A 297 4.07 -22.90 -7.18
CA HIS A 297 5.04 -21.90 -7.61
C HIS A 297 6.44 -22.42 -7.22
N PRO A 298 7.41 -22.50 -8.16
CA PRO A 298 8.73 -23.04 -7.85
C PRO A 298 9.41 -22.18 -6.79
N GLY A 299 9.69 -22.77 -5.62
CA GLY A 299 10.55 -22.17 -4.58
C GLY A 299 9.88 -21.71 -3.29
N LYS A 300 8.55 -21.80 -3.13
CA LYS A 300 7.86 -21.50 -1.86
C LYS A 300 6.80 -22.55 -1.54
N ILE A 301 6.84 -23.11 -0.33
CA ILE A 301 5.80 -24.03 0.15
C ILE A 301 4.75 -23.18 0.86
N ARG A 302 3.55 -23.12 0.26
CA ARG A 302 2.42 -22.31 0.73
C ARG A 302 1.28 -23.18 1.24
N GLY A 303 0.47 -22.64 2.14
CA GLY A 303 -0.74 -23.28 2.62
C GLY A 303 -1.47 -22.43 3.65
N TRP A 304 -2.61 -22.95 4.11
CA TRP A 304 -3.48 -22.30 5.08
C TRP A 304 -4.04 -23.34 6.04
N ARG A 305 -4.48 -22.89 7.21
CA ARG A 305 -5.18 -23.75 8.16
C ARG A 305 -6.49 -24.26 7.58
N VAL A 306 -7.05 -25.33 8.14
CA VAL A 306 -8.33 -25.92 7.69
C VAL A 306 -9.51 -24.95 7.68
N ASP A 307 -9.43 -23.86 8.44
CA ASP A 307 -10.40 -22.75 8.46
C ASP A 307 -10.23 -21.75 7.30
N GLY A 308 -9.19 -21.93 6.48
CA GLY A 308 -8.85 -21.06 5.35
C GLY A 308 -7.88 -19.93 5.70
N TYR A 309 -7.50 -19.71 6.94
CA TYR A 309 -6.67 -18.55 7.32
C TYR A 309 -5.17 -18.87 7.29
N ALA A 310 -4.36 -17.82 7.17
CA ALA A 310 -2.94 -17.90 7.43
C ALA A 310 -2.68 -18.41 8.86
N ILE A 311 -1.50 -18.97 9.07
CA ILE A 311 -1.06 -19.41 10.39
C ILE A 311 -1.02 -18.19 11.33
N PRO A 312 -1.43 -18.33 12.60
CA PRO A 312 -1.26 -17.27 13.60
C PRO A 312 0.18 -16.75 13.64
N ILE A 313 0.35 -15.46 13.90
CA ILE A 313 1.66 -14.80 13.76
C ILE A 313 2.74 -15.38 14.69
N GLN A 314 2.37 -15.89 15.87
CA GLN A 314 3.26 -16.57 16.82
C GLN A 314 3.85 -17.88 16.30
N GLU A 315 3.21 -18.47 15.29
CA GLU A 315 3.60 -19.71 14.62
C GLU A 315 4.10 -19.42 13.19
N SER A 316 4.10 -18.16 12.75
CA SER A 316 4.46 -17.76 11.39
C SER A 316 5.98 -17.75 11.19
N PRO A 317 6.49 -18.19 10.03
CA PRO A 317 7.92 -18.14 9.73
C PRO A 317 8.48 -16.72 9.51
N HIS A 318 7.63 -15.69 9.53
CA HIS A 318 8.02 -14.28 9.50
C HIS A 318 6.91 -13.41 10.08
N ILE A 319 7.26 -12.20 10.50
CA ILE A 319 6.32 -11.21 11.07
C ILE A 319 6.16 -9.95 10.21
N ARG A 320 6.96 -9.81 9.15
CA ARG A 320 6.90 -8.65 8.25
C ARG A 320 5.68 -8.70 7.32
N ASN A 321 5.08 -7.54 7.09
CA ASN A 321 3.91 -7.34 6.23
C ASN A 321 4.21 -7.53 4.73
N ASP A 322 5.46 -7.37 4.29
CA ASP A 322 5.87 -7.49 2.87
C ASP A 322 6.14 -8.94 2.44
N ASN A 323 6.24 -9.86 3.40
CA ASN A 323 6.36 -11.29 3.16
C ASN A 323 4.98 -11.93 2.96
N ASP A 324 4.96 -13.10 2.31
CA ASP A 324 3.72 -13.84 2.01
C ASP A 324 3.20 -14.61 3.25
N PRO A 325 2.08 -14.21 3.86
CA PRO A 325 1.59 -14.81 5.11
C PRO A 325 1.13 -16.27 4.97
N PHE A 326 1.01 -16.77 3.73
CA PHE A 326 0.71 -18.19 3.47
C PHE A 326 1.99 -19.04 3.32
N SER A 327 3.18 -18.46 3.41
CA SER A 327 4.43 -19.21 3.43
C SER A 327 4.52 -20.07 4.70
N LEU A 328 4.78 -21.36 4.53
CA LEU A 328 4.80 -22.33 5.64
C LEU A 328 6.19 -22.54 6.23
N SER A 329 7.23 -22.12 5.53
CA SER A 329 8.61 -22.28 6.00
C SER A 329 9.40 -21.02 5.71
N SER A 330 10.38 -20.77 6.57
CA SER A 330 11.36 -19.73 6.33
C SER A 330 12.53 -20.24 5.48
N SER A 331 13.03 -19.40 4.58
CA SER A 331 14.20 -19.68 3.74
C SER A 331 15.49 -19.00 4.25
N SER A 332 15.40 -18.20 5.31
CA SER A 332 16.52 -17.42 5.84
C SER A 332 17.49 -18.28 6.64
N LEU A 333 18.79 -18.10 6.43
CA LEU A 333 19.87 -18.73 7.20
C LEU A 333 20.16 -18.02 8.54
N LYS A 334 19.32 -17.06 8.94
CA LYS A 334 19.55 -16.14 10.07
C LYS A 334 18.82 -16.55 11.35
N ASP A 335 18.81 -17.84 11.66
CA ASP A 335 18.11 -18.40 12.83
C ASP A 335 18.68 -17.90 14.16
N GLY A 336 17.87 -17.21 14.97
CA GLY A 336 18.21 -16.75 16.31
C GLY A 336 19.26 -15.64 16.38
N ILE A 337 19.61 -15.01 15.26
CA ILE A 337 20.71 -14.03 15.17
C ILE A 337 20.31 -12.69 14.56
N VAL A 338 19.05 -12.53 14.16
CA VAL A 338 18.52 -11.28 13.62
C VAL A 338 17.25 -10.90 14.36
N GLU A 339 17.19 -9.62 14.71
CA GLU A 339 16.03 -8.95 15.30
C GLU A 339 15.33 -8.14 14.20
N GLU A 340 14.00 -8.20 14.15
CA GLU A 340 13.15 -7.45 13.22
C GLU A 340 12.76 -6.08 13.82
N GLU A 341 12.40 -5.10 12.98
CA GLU A 341 12.00 -3.78 13.46
C GLU A 341 10.61 -3.75 14.11
N GLY A 342 10.44 -3.14 15.28
CA GLY A 342 9.14 -3.12 15.98
C GLY A 342 7.98 -2.37 15.28
N THR A 343 8.19 -1.81 14.09
CA THR A 343 7.18 -1.03 13.36
C THR A 343 5.93 -1.83 13.02
N PHE A 344 6.04 -3.14 12.75
CA PHE A 344 4.87 -4.00 12.45
C PHE A 344 3.94 -4.20 13.66
N PHE A 345 4.40 -3.93 14.89
CA PHE A 345 3.55 -3.85 16.07
C PHE A 345 3.12 -2.40 16.33
N LEU A 346 4.09 -1.49 16.41
CA LEU A 346 3.86 -0.11 16.87
C LEU A 346 2.87 0.65 15.99
N LEU A 347 3.01 0.53 14.66
CA LEU A 347 2.16 1.27 13.73
C LEU A 347 0.68 0.85 13.81
N PRO A 348 0.30 -0.44 13.62
CA PRO A 348 -1.09 -0.86 13.80
C PRO A 348 -1.63 -0.64 15.20
N TYR A 349 -0.82 -0.86 16.24
CA TYR A 349 -1.25 -0.66 17.63
C TYR A 349 -1.65 0.79 17.88
N TRP A 350 -0.76 1.75 17.59
CA TRP A 350 -1.04 3.16 17.84
C TRP A 350 -2.13 3.72 16.93
N MET A 351 -2.24 3.25 15.68
CA MET A 351 -3.40 3.58 14.85
C MET A 351 -4.70 3.02 15.45
N GLY A 352 -4.67 1.80 15.98
CA GLY A 352 -5.80 1.19 16.67
C GLY A 352 -6.23 2.00 17.89
N VAL A 353 -5.29 2.50 18.69
CA VAL A 353 -5.55 3.39 19.82
C VAL A 353 -6.14 4.73 19.35
N TYR A 354 -5.51 5.37 18.35
CA TYR A 354 -5.98 6.66 17.80
C TYR A 354 -7.41 6.58 17.29
N TYR A 355 -7.77 5.52 16.56
CA TYR A 355 -9.13 5.29 16.08
C TYR A 355 -10.07 4.70 17.14
N GLY A 356 -9.61 4.44 18.36
CA GLY A 356 -10.41 3.92 19.47
C GLY A 356 -10.85 2.46 19.31
N PHE A 357 -10.14 1.69 18.48
CA PHE A 357 -10.32 0.25 18.35
C PHE A 357 -9.63 -0.54 19.47
N ILE A 358 -8.57 0.04 20.02
CA ILE A 358 -7.79 -0.49 21.15
C ILE A 358 -7.91 0.51 22.30
N LYS A 359 -8.06 0.01 23.53
CA LYS A 359 -8.28 0.82 24.74
C LYS A 359 -7.03 0.90 25.61
#